data_AF-A0A936RGW7-F1
#
_entry.id   AF-A0A936RGW7-F1
#
_cell.length_a   1.000
_cell.length_b   1.000
_cell.length_c   1.000
_cell.angle_alpha   90.00
_cell.angle_beta   90.00
_cell.angle_gamma   90.00
#
_symmetry.space_group_name_H-M   'P 1'
#
loop_
_entity.id
_entity.type
_entity.pdbx_description
1 polymer ?
#
loop_
_entity_poly.entity_id
_entity_poly.type
_entity_poly.pdbx_seq_one_letter_code
_entity_poly.pdbx_strand_id
1 'polypeptide(L)'
;MNIKKLIFVFFTGIFLVTACQKNTDIFVPDPGQLNGPDTSWKSIITVNMPVSVLKNNLILQPYQDSILVNSNIASIVTPFGIQVNFPPNSCATAAGQIITGKVQVELILVKKKGDMIRLNQPTMYNDSLLVTAGQIFIRLKKEGQTVQLAPNVRININYVDLPVNHQMKLFIGDESNAERFNWLPNPDLVNNTIVAGTQAYQVYTNRLRWISVAQLYDVTNTSRVHVAVDIASYFTNTNTMAFTVFNDMRSVVAMHGDLNTRKFISGKLPVGKQITVVVISKQGNDYYLGYKTATTALSTTGPVNQLVQVVPIKRSLPEILAYLSSL
;
A
#
# COMPACT_ATOMS: atom_id res chain seq x y z
N MET A 1 -40.04 -52.85 67.31
CA MET A 1 -40.10 -51.40 67.07
C MET A 1 -38.67 -50.85 67.12
N ASN A 2 -37.93 -51.01 66.02
CA ASN A 2 -37.57 -49.99 65.02
C ASN A 2 -36.28 -49.20 65.36
N ILE A 3 -35.13 -49.85 65.13
CA ILE A 3 -33.85 -49.19 64.85
C ILE A 3 -33.63 -49.25 63.33
N LYS A 4 -34.34 -48.40 62.60
CA LYS A 4 -34.08 -48.04 61.19
C LYS A 4 -34.62 -46.62 61.04
N LYS A 5 -33.79 -45.73 60.49
CA LYS A 5 -33.98 -44.28 60.32
C LYS A 5 -33.41 -43.42 61.45
N LEU A 6 -32.09 -43.33 61.48
CA LEU A 6 -31.43 -42.07 61.84
C LEU A 6 -30.45 -41.70 60.72
N ILE A 7 -31.03 -41.14 59.65
CA ILE A 7 -30.53 -39.95 58.96
C ILE A 7 -29.03 -40.02 58.60
N PHE A 8 -28.58 -40.73 57.57
CA PHE A 8 -28.68 -40.39 56.13
C PHE A 8 -28.51 -38.90 55.76
N VAL A 9 -27.71 -38.11 56.50
CA VAL A 9 -27.24 -36.78 56.05
C VAL A 9 -25.79 -36.53 56.49
N PHE A 10 -24.88 -37.47 56.21
CA PHE A 10 -23.44 -37.24 56.43
C PHE A 10 -22.54 -37.77 55.30
N PHE A 11 -23.12 -37.94 54.11
CA PHE A 11 -22.38 -38.43 52.93
C PHE A 11 -22.76 -37.66 51.66
N THR A 12 -22.92 -36.34 51.78
CA THR A 12 -23.27 -35.47 50.63
C THR A 12 -22.68 -34.06 50.81
N GLY A 13 -21.40 -33.98 51.16
CA GLY A 13 -20.78 -32.69 51.50
C GLY A 13 -19.29 -32.58 51.23
N ILE A 14 -18.68 -33.45 50.42
CA ILE A 14 -17.24 -33.35 50.05
C ILE A 14 -17.06 -33.78 48.59
N PHE A 15 -17.64 -33.04 47.64
CA PHE A 15 -17.30 -33.16 46.21
C PHE A 15 -17.47 -31.85 45.42
N LEU A 16 -17.33 -30.69 46.07
CA LEU A 16 -17.46 -29.37 45.43
C LEU A 16 -16.29 -28.41 45.75
N VAL A 17 -15.08 -28.96 45.79
CA VAL A 17 -13.80 -28.25 45.78
C VAL A 17 -12.88 -29.18 44.99
N THR A 18 -12.32 -28.87 43.83
CA THR A 18 -11.89 -27.62 43.22
C THR A 18 -11.77 -27.86 41.70
N ALA A 19 -12.81 -27.55 40.93
CA ALA A 19 -12.67 -27.42 39.47
C ALA A 19 -12.34 -25.96 39.11
N CYS A 20 -11.27 -25.44 39.72
CA CYS A 20 -10.56 -24.29 39.17
C CYS A 20 -9.30 -24.84 38.51
N GLN A 21 -9.44 -25.42 37.31
CA GLN A 21 -8.32 -25.31 36.38
C GLN A 21 -8.23 -23.83 36.03
N LYS A 22 -7.31 -23.15 36.72
CA LYS A 22 -6.75 -21.91 36.20
C LYS A 22 -6.29 -22.29 34.79
N ASN A 23 -6.99 -21.82 33.76
CA ASN A 23 -6.45 -21.79 32.41
C ASN A 23 -5.21 -20.92 32.51
N THR A 24 -4.08 -21.54 32.85
CA THR A 24 -2.80 -21.00 32.50
C THR A 24 -2.82 -21.04 30.99
N ASP A 25 -3.10 -19.88 30.39
CA ASP A 25 -2.75 -19.63 29.00
C ASP A 25 -1.28 -20.02 28.90
N ILE A 26 -1.03 -21.25 28.44
CA ILE A 26 0.31 -21.68 28.10
C ILE A 26 0.66 -20.75 26.94
N PHE A 27 1.48 -19.75 27.25
CA PHE A 27 2.13 -18.95 26.24
C PHE A 27 3.04 -19.90 25.48
N VAL A 28 2.53 -20.45 24.39
CA VAL A 28 3.35 -21.12 23.39
C VAL A 28 3.91 -19.97 22.54
N PRO A 29 5.21 -19.65 22.68
CA PRO A 29 5.83 -18.67 21.80
C PRO A 29 5.65 -19.18 20.37
N ASP A 30 5.28 -18.29 19.45
CA ASP A 30 5.20 -18.61 18.03
C ASP A 30 6.54 -19.26 17.61
N PRO A 31 6.55 -20.44 16.94
CA PRO A 31 7.77 -21.11 16.52
C PRO A 31 8.66 -20.17 15.68
N GLY A 32 9.64 -19.54 16.35
CA GLY A 32 10.50 -18.50 15.77
C GLY A 32 10.74 -17.26 16.66
N GLN A 33 9.95 -17.04 17.71
CA GLN A 33 10.18 -15.97 18.70
C GLN A 33 10.79 -16.54 19.99
N LEU A 34 12.12 -16.72 20.00
CA LEU A 34 12.86 -17.22 21.17
C LEU A 34 12.80 -16.29 22.40
N ASN A 35 12.42 -15.01 22.23
CA ASN A 35 12.47 -13.97 23.26
C ASN A 35 11.10 -13.30 23.58
N GLY A 36 9.98 -13.94 23.22
CA GLY A 36 8.66 -13.33 23.35
C GLY A 36 8.36 -12.26 22.28
N PRO A 37 7.23 -11.53 22.40
CA PRO A 37 6.80 -10.58 21.38
C PRO A 37 7.68 -9.32 21.37
N ASP A 38 8.28 -9.01 20.22
CA ASP A 38 9.05 -7.79 20.00
C ASP A 38 8.14 -6.55 20.03
N THR A 39 8.33 -5.68 21.02
CA THR A 39 7.61 -4.41 21.18
C THR A 39 8.45 -3.19 20.79
N SER A 40 9.66 -3.42 20.24
CA SER A 40 10.58 -2.36 19.88
C SER A 40 10.21 -1.69 18.56
N TRP A 41 10.22 -0.35 18.57
CA TRP A 41 10.10 0.47 17.37
C TRP A 41 11.49 0.90 16.91
N LYS A 42 11.72 0.95 15.59
CA LYS A 42 13.05 1.24 15.02
C LYS A 42 13.01 2.47 14.13
N SER A 43 14.04 3.31 14.20
CA SER A 43 14.19 4.48 13.32
C SER A 43 14.59 4.14 11.89
N ILE A 44 15.16 2.95 11.68
CA ILE A 44 15.61 2.45 10.38
C ILE A 44 15.03 1.06 10.19
N ILE A 45 14.36 0.82 9.07
CA ILE A 45 13.88 -0.51 8.69
C ILE A 45 14.91 -1.16 7.78
N THR A 46 15.38 -2.36 8.15
CA THR A 46 16.35 -3.10 7.34
C THR A 46 15.66 -4.13 6.45
N VAL A 47 16.35 -4.58 5.40
CA VAL A 47 15.83 -5.55 4.42
C VAL A 47 15.44 -6.90 5.04
N ASN A 48 16.02 -7.25 6.19
CA ASN A 48 15.77 -8.52 6.88
C ASN A 48 14.65 -8.42 7.92
N MET A 49 14.12 -7.22 8.20
CA MET A 49 13.01 -7.07 9.13
C MET A 49 11.72 -7.69 8.56
N PRO A 50 10.84 -8.26 9.40
CA PRO A 50 9.63 -8.92 8.92
C PRO A 50 8.73 -8.06 8.03
N VAL A 51 8.65 -6.75 8.27
CA VAL A 51 7.89 -5.82 7.41
C VAL A 51 8.49 -5.70 6.00
N SER A 52 9.81 -5.81 5.84
CA SER A 52 10.47 -5.79 4.53
C SER A 52 10.18 -7.08 3.76
N VAL A 53 10.23 -8.22 4.45
CA VAL A 53 9.81 -9.51 3.89
C VAL A 53 8.32 -9.52 3.54
N LEU A 54 7.47 -8.89 4.37
CA LEU A 54 6.06 -8.70 4.09
C LEU A 54 5.85 -7.92 2.78
N LYS A 55 6.48 -6.76 2.64
CA LYS A 55 6.39 -5.93 1.41
C LYS A 55 6.78 -6.73 0.17
N ASN A 56 7.88 -7.49 0.24
CA ASN A 56 8.32 -8.34 -0.88
C ASN A 56 7.29 -9.43 -1.24
N ASN A 57 6.61 -10.01 -0.26
CA ASN A 57 5.58 -11.03 -0.50
C ASN A 57 4.27 -10.46 -1.06
N LEU A 58 4.00 -9.17 -0.85
CA LEU A 58 2.79 -8.51 -1.36
C LEU A 58 2.97 -7.98 -2.79
N ILE A 59 4.22 -7.79 -3.24
CA ILE A 59 4.56 -7.07 -4.46
C ILE A 59 3.82 -7.63 -5.70
N LEU A 60 3.43 -6.73 -6.59
CA LEU A 60 2.92 -7.10 -7.91
C LEU A 60 4.09 -7.34 -8.86
N GLN A 61 4.00 -8.43 -9.63
CA GLN A 61 4.95 -8.67 -10.72
C GLN A 61 4.58 -7.81 -11.93
N PRO A 62 5.54 -7.13 -12.55
CA PRO A 62 5.28 -6.36 -13.76
C PRO A 62 4.92 -7.29 -14.92
N TYR A 63 4.03 -6.82 -15.80
CA TYR A 63 3.86 -7.42 -17.11
C TYR A 63 5.15 -7.22 -17.92
N GLN A 64 5.64 -8.29 -18.53
CA GLN A 64 6.88 -8.26 -19.29
C GLN A 64 6.60 -8.56 -20.75
N ASP A 65 7.15 -7.73 -21.63
CA ASP A 65 7.12 -7.93 -23.08
C ASP A 65 8.41 -7.40 -23.70
N SER A 66 8.52 -7.40 -25.03
CA SER A 66 9.65 -6.81 -25.73
C SER A 66 9.23 -6.06 -26.98
N ILE A 67 9.90 -4.95 -27.24
CA ILE A 67 9.79 -4.20 -28.48
C ILE A 67 11.07 -4.34 -29.31
N LEU A 68 10.95 -4.20 -30.62
CA LEU A 68 12.09 -4.05 -31.52
C LEU A 68 12.33 -2.56 -31.76
N VAL A 69 13.42 -2.01 -31.18
CA VAL A 69 13.79 -0.60 -31.37
C VAL A 69 14.59 -0.45 -32.65
N ASN A 70 14.05 0.31 -33.61
CA ASN A 70 14.66 0.63 -34.89
C ASN A 70 14.03 1.93 -35.46
N SER A 71 14.06 2.13 -36.78
CA SER A 71 13.49 3.29 -37.46
C SER A 71 11.96 3.33 -37.54
N ASN A 72 11.25 2.34 -37.00
CA ASN A 72 9.78 2.27 -36.99
C ASN A 72 9.23 2.47 -35.57
N ILE A 73 7.93 2.79 -35.50
CA ILE A 73 7.18 2.80 -34.23
C ILE A 73 7.05 1.37 -33.72
N ALA A 74 7.23 1.18 -32.41
CA ALA A 74 6.92 -0.07 -31.72
C ALA A 74 5.81 0.16 -30.70
N SER A 75 4.97 -0.85 -30.48
CA SER A 75 3.83 -0.75 -29.58
C SER A 75 3.72 -1.98 -28.68
N ILE A 76 3.30 -1.76 -27.44
CA ILE A 76 2.85 -2.81 -26.53
C ILE A 76 1.38 -2.54 -26.21
N VAL A 77 0.56 -3.58 -26.28
CA VAL A 77 -0.82 -3.56 -25.78
C VAL A 77 -0.93 -4.68 -24.77
N THR A 78 -1.28 -4.34 -23.53
CA THR A 78 -1.39 -5.34 -22.47
C THR A 78 -2.81 -5.88 -22.31
N PRO A 79 -2.96 -7.10 -21.77
CA PRO A 79 -4.29 -7.67 -21.49
C PRO A 79 -5.16 -6.83 -20.54
N PHE A 80 -4.53 -5.96 -19.74
CA PHE A 80 -5.22 -5.06 -18.79
C PHE A 80 -5.51 -3.67 -19.37
N GLY A 81 -5.43 -3.52 -20.69
CA GLY A 81 -6.02 -2.38 -21.42
C GLY A 81 -5.19 -1.10 -21.43
N ILE A 82 -3.87 -1.21 -21.29
CA ILE A 82 -2.92 -0.12 -21.53
C ILE A 82 -2.12 -0.38 -22.79
N GLN A 83 -2.01 0.65 -23.62
CA GLN A 83 -1.19 0.68 -24.81
C GLN A 83 -0.05 1.66 -24.61
N VAL A 84 1.18 1.26 -24.98
CA VAL A 84 2.35 2.13 -24.98
C VAL A 84 2.97 2.11 -26.37
N ASN A 85 3.09 3.28 -26.97
CA ASN A 85 3.72 3.50 -28.27
C ASN A 85 5.08 4.17 -28.08
N PHE A 86 6.10 3.54 -28.65
CA PHE A 86 7.48 3.97 -28.65
C PHE A 86 7.81 4.49 -30.06
N PRO A 87 8.21 5.76 -30.23
CA PRO A 87 8.58 6.29 -31.53
C PRO A 87 9.89 5.64 -32.05
N PRO A 88 10.25 5.88 -33.32
CA PRO A 88 11.53 5.42 -33.86
C PRO A 88 12.72 5.79 -32.99
N ASN A 89 13.69 4.89 -32.87
CA ASN A 89 14.94 5.07 -32.12
C ASN A 89 14.69 5.51 -30.66
N SER A 90 13.66 4.95 -30.02
CA SER A 90 13.15 5.45 -28.73
C SER A 90 14.10 5.30 -27.54
N CYS A 91 15.12 4.44 -27.63
CA CYS A 91 15.94 4.05 -26.50
C CYS A 91 17.40 4.47 -26.67
N ALA A 92 18.04 4.82 -25.57
CA ALA A 92 19.46 5.15 -25.52
C ALA A 92 20.13 4.59 -24.26
N THR A 93 21.45 4.48 -24.32
CA THR A 93 22.29 4.23 -23.14
C THR A 93 22.29 5.45 -22.23
N ALA A 94 22.81 5.32 -21.00
CA ALA A 94 23.01 6.47 -20.10
C ALA A 94 23.93 7.55 -20.70
N ALA A 95 24.78 7.21 -21.67
CA ALA A 95 25.63 8.14 -22.41
C ALA A 95 24.90 8.83 -23.59
N GLY A 96 23.61 8.56 -23.80
CA GLY A 96 22.81 9.14 -24.88
C GLY A 96 22.97 8.48 -26.25
N GLN A 97 23.72 7.37 -26.35
CA GLN A 97 23.87 6.63 -27.60
C GLN A 97 22.61 5.82 -27.91
N ILE A 98 22.08 5.94 -29.12
CA ILE A 98 20.89 5.23 -29.56
C ILE A 98 21.11 3.71 -29.48
N ILE A 99 20.11 3.04 -28.94
CA ILE A 99 20.04 1.59 -28.84
C ILE A 99 19.08 1.07 -29.91
N THR A 100 19.51 0.07 -30.66
CA THR A 100 18.66 -0.71 -31.57
C THR A 100 18.55 -2.16 -31.10
N GLY A 101 17.57 -2.88 -31.65
CA GLY A 101 17.34 -4.29 -31.36
C GLY A 101 16.27 -4.51 -30.28
N LYS A 102 16.22 -5.73 -29.74
CA LYS A 102 15.20 -6.14 -28.78
C LYS A 102 15.42 -5.46 -27.42
N VAL A 103 14.40 -4.77 -26.93
CA VAL A 103 14.37 -4.14 -25.60
C VAL A 103 13.19 -4.71 -24.83
N GLN A 104 13.44 -5.22 -23.63
CA GLN A 104 12.41 -5.69 -22.71
C GLN A 104 11.70 -4.50 -22.08
N VAL A 105 10.38 -4.58 -21.98
CA VAL A 105 9.53 -3.59 -21.32
C VAL A 105 8.84 -4.25 -20.14
N GLU A 106 8.94 -3.63 -18.97
CA GLU A 106 8.23 -4.01 -17.76
C GLU A 106 7.19 -2.94 -17.45
N LEU A 107 5.92 -3.35 -17.31
CA LEU A 107 4.77 -2.46 -17.17
C LEU A 107 3.89 -2.84 -15.97
N ILE A 108 3.47 -1.84 -15.19
CA ILE A 108 2.40 -1.98 -14.20
C ILE A 108 1.41 -0.82 -14.38
N LEU A 109 0.12 -1.11 -14.35
CA LEU A 109 -0.94 -0.11 -14.21
C LEU A 109 -1.71 -0.38 -12.92
N VAL A 110 -1.62 0.55 -11.97
CA VAL A 110 -2.27 0.50 -10.66
C VAL A 110 -3.53 1.36 -10.69
N LYS A 111 -4.68 0.72 -10.52
CA LYS A 111 -5.99 1.38 -10.37
C LYS A 111 -6.73 0.99 -9.09
N LYS A 112 -6.46 -0.19 -8.54
CA LYS A 112 -7.09 -0.64 -7.30
C LYS A 112 -6.37 -0.07 -6.09
N LYS A 113 -7.11 0.22 -5.02
CA LYS A 113 -6.52 0.75 -3.78
C LYS A 113 -5.64 -0.31 -3.11
N GLY A 114 -6.02 -1.58 -3.21
CA GLY A 114 -5.17 -2.67 -2.74
C GLY A 114 -3.83 -2.78 -3.46
N ASP A 115 -3.80 -2.53 -4.77
CA ASP A 115 -2.55 -2.57 -5.54
C ASP A 115 -1.59 -1.43 -5.13
N MET A 116 -2.13 -0.26 -4.76
CA MET A 116 -1.35 0.84 -4.15
C MET A 116 -0.72 0.42 -2.82
N ILE A 117 -1.45 -0.34 -2.00
CA ILE A 117 -0.91 -0.90 -0.74
C ILE A 117 0.19 -1.93 -1.04
N ARG A 118 -0.07 -2.86 -1.96
CA ARG A 118 0.85 -3.95 -2.32
C ARG A 118 2.19 -3.46 -2.85
N LEU A 119 2.17 -2.38 -3.62
CA LEU A 119 3.37 -1.78 -4.21
C LEU A 119 3.98 -0.68 -3.35
N ASN A 120 3.36 -0.36 -2.19
CA ASN A 120 3.72 0.77 -1.35
C ASN A 120 3.77 2.10 -2.13
N GLN A 121 2.76 2.32 -2.98
CA GLN A 121 2.59 3.51 -3.82
C GLN A 121 1.35 4.32 -3.40
N PRO A 122 1.35 4.90 -2.18
CA PRO A 122 0.24 5.72 -1.70
C PRO A 122 0.04 6.96 -2.57
N THR A 123 -1.08 7.64 -2.44
CA THR A 123 -1.50 8.78 -3.26
C THR A 123 -1.38 10.09 -2.50
N MET A 124 -0.15 10.43 -2.09
CA MET A 124 0.17 11.70 -1.40
C MET A 124 1.22 12.49 -2.16
N TYR A 125 1.07 13.82 -2.15
CA TYR A 125 2.11 14.79 -2.42
C TYR A 125 2.35 15.62 -1.16
N ASN A 126 3.42 15.33 -0.43
CA ASN A 126 3.66 15.85 0.91
C ASN A 126 2.43 15.62 1.81
N ASP A 127 1.84 16.68 2.35
CA ASP A 127 0.60 16.63 3.16
C ASP A 127 -0.69 16.78 2.34
N SER A 128 -0.60 16.72 1.01
CA SER A 128 -1.76 16.88 0.13
C SER A 128 -2.19 15.54 -0.46
N LEU A 129 -3.49 15.28 -0.37
CA LEU A 129 -4.09 14.06 -0.88
C LEU A 129 -4.22 14.13 -2.41
N LEU A 130 -3.93 13.03 -3.08
CA LEU A 130 -4.17 12.86 -4.50
C LEU A 130 -5.31 11.86 -4.73
N VAL A 131 -6.14 12.14 -5.74
CA VAL A 131 -7.08 11.17 -6.31
C VAL A 131 -6.59 10.82 -7.70
N THR A 132 -6.29 9.54 -7.93
CA THR A 132 -5.62 9.08 -9.16
C THR A 132 -6.60 8.43 -10.15
N ALA A 133 -6.38 8.62 -11.45
CA ALA A 133 -6.98 7.84 -12.52
C ALA A 133 -6.16 6.57 -12.86
N GLY A 134 -4.93 6.50 -12.38
CA GLY A 134 -4.02 5.39 -12.59
C GLY A 134 -2.57 5.79 -12.29
N GLN A 135 -1.83 4.88 -11.63
CA GLN A 135 -0.38 4.99 -11.48
C GLN A 135 0.27 3.97 -12.41
N ILE A 136 1.28 4.41 -13.14
CA ILE A 136 1.91 3.66 -14.22
C ILE A 136 3.38 3.51 -13.88
N PHE A 137 3.88 2.29 -13.98
CA PHE A 137 5.31 2.02 -13.93
C PHE A 137 5.78 1.49 -15.28
N ILE A 138 6.81 2.11 -15.84
CA ILE A 138 7.48 1.61 -17.04
C ILE A 138 8.98 1.50 -16.79
N ARG A 139 9.57 0.34 -17.05
CA ARG A 139 11.02 0.16 -17.06
C ARG A 139 11.45 -0.56 -18.33
N LEU A 140 12.53 -0.07 -18.92
CA LEU A 140 13.11 -0.64 -20.13
C LEU A 140 14.43 -1.33 -19.79
N LYS A 141 14.68 -2.51 -20.35
CA LYS A 141 15.93 -3.24 -20.16
C LYS A 141 16.46 -3.79 -21.48
N LYS A 142 17.78 -3.76 -21.64
CA LYS A 142 18.49 -4.49 -22.68
C LYS A 142 19.55 -5.35 -22.01
N GLU A 143 19.53 -6.66 -22.28
CA GLU A 143 20.50 -7.62 -21.72
C GLU A 143 20.60 -7.53 -20.18
N GLY A 144 19.45 -7.33 -19.52
CA GLY A 144 19.34 -7.20 -18.06
C GLY A 144 19.68 -5.81 -17.50
N GLN A 145 20.31 -4.93 -18.29
CA GLN A 145 20.65 -3.57 -17.87
C GLN A 145 19.51 -2.59 -18.16
N THR A 146 19.29 -1.64 -17.25
CA THR A 146 18.26 -0.61 -17.43
C THR A 146 18.69 0.37 -18.52
N VAL A 147 17.78 0.70 -19.43
CA VAL A 147 18.01 1.68 -20.50
C VAL A 147 17.06 2.86 -20.34
N GLN A 148 17.38 3.98 -20.98
CA GLN A 148 16.60 5.21 -20.91
C GLN A 148 15.93 5.50 -22.26
N LEU A 149 15.00 6.46 -22.27
CA LEU A 149 14.53 7.03 -23.52
C LEU A 149 15.64 7.86 -24.16
N ALA A 150 15.71 7.86 -25.49
CA ALA A 150 16.64 8.71 -26.22
C ALA A 150 16.35 10.21 -25.99
N PRO A 151 17.33 11.10 -26.16
CA PRO A 151 17.11 12.54 -26.04
C PRO A 151 15.96 13.02 -26.93
N ASN A 152 15.10 13.88 -26.38
CA ASN A 152 13.93 14.46 -27.07
C ASN A 152 12.85 13.47 -27.52
N VAL A 153 12.95 12.20 -27.13
CA VAL A 153 11.90 11.20 -27.37
C VAL A 153 10.82 11.28 -26.30
N ARG A 154 9.57 11.18 -26.74
CA ARG A 154 8.40 10.99 -25.88
C ARG A 154 7.67 9.73 -26.29
N ILE A 155 7.31 8.91 -25.30
CA ILE A 155 6.39 7.79 -25.51
C ILE A 155 4.94 8.28 -25.34
N ASN A 156 4.02 7.57 -25.97
CA ASN A 156 2.58 7.79 -25.80
C ASN A 156 1.99 6.59 -25.06
N ILE A 157 1.28 6.85 -23.97
CA ILE A 157 0.62 5.84 -23.15
C ILE A 157 -0.88 6.11 -23.19
N ASN A 158 -1.68 5.12 -23.54
CA ASN A 158 -3.13 5.23 -23.66
C ASN A 158 -3.81 4.16 -22.80
N TYR A 159 -4.76 4.55 -21.95
CA TYR A 159 -5.57 3.63 -21.17
C TYR A 159 -6.94 4.23 -20.83
N VAL A 160 -7.95 3.35 -20.72
CA VAL A 160 -9.32 3.73 -20.39
C VAL A 160 -9.47 3.93 -18.88
N ASP A 161 -10.04 5.04 -18.43
CA ASP A 161 -10.52 5.22 -17.05
C ASP A 161 -11.74 6.15 -17.08
N LEU A 162 -12.91 5.60 -16.72
CA LEU A 162 -14.20 6.27 -16.86
C LEU A 162 -14.81 6.56 -15.47
N PRO A 163 -15.48 7.71 -15.28
CA PRO A 163 -15.55 8.85 -16.21
C PRO A 163 -14.21 9.58 -16.30
N VAL A 164 -13.87 10.08 -17.49
CA VAL A 164 -12.66 10.89 -17.66
C VAL A 164 -12.85 12.24 -16.96
N ASN A 165 -11.89 12.59 -16.11
CA ASN A 165 -11.79 13.89 -15.46
C ASN A 165 -10.70 14.74 -16.13
N HIS A 166 -11.09 15.91 -16.65
CA HIS A 166 -10.21 16.87 -17.33
C HIS A 166 -9.31 17.67 -16.38
N GLN A 167 -9.52 17.59 -15.07
CA GLN A 167 -8.69 18.25 -14.05
C GLN A 167 -7.46 17.43 -13.66
N MET A 168 -7.32 16.21 -14.18
CA MET A 168 -6.16 15.36 -13.92
C MET A 168 -4.88 15.98 -14.49
N LYS A 169 -3.80 15.84 -13.73
CA LYS A 169 -2.45 16.28 -14.07
C LYS A 169 -1.50 15.09 -13.95
N LEU A 170 -0.29 15.26 -14.49
CA LEU A 170 0.78 14.29 -14.30
C LEU A 170 1.57 14.58 -13.02
N PHE A 171 1.84 13.51 -12.30
CA PHE A 171 2.74 13.47 -11.16
C PHE A 171 3.83 12.42 -11.41
N ILE A 172 5.03 12.66 -10.90
CA ILE A 172 6.19 11.78 -11.03
C ILE A 172 6.51 11.20 -9.65
N GLY A 173 6.82 9.91 -9.59
CA GLY A 173 7.19 9.27 -8.33
C GLY A 173 8.56 9.72 -7.84
N ASP A 174 8.63 10.14 -6.58
CA ASP A 174 9.88 10.32 -5.85
C ASP A 174 10.27 8.99 -5.20
N GLU A 175 11.27 8.35 -5.80
CA GLU A 175 11.81 7.06 -5.35
C GLU A 175 13.09 7.22 -4.51
N SER A 176 13.44 8.45 -4.09
CA SER A 176 14.63 8.70 -3.27
C SER A 176 14.57 8.05 -1.89
N ASN A 177 13.36 7.84 -1.37
CA ASN A 177 13.12 7.17 -0.10
C ASN A 177 12.12 6.02 -0.26
N ALA A 178 12.63 4.78 -0.23
CA ALA A 178 11.81 3.57 -0.38
C ALA A 178 10.79 3.36 0.76
N GLU A 179 11.01 3.95 1.94
CA GLU A 179 10.07 3.88 3.07
C GLU A 179 9.00 4.97 3.02
N ARG A 180 9.27 6.09 2.34
CA ARG A 180 8.40 7.26 2.24
C ARG A 180 8.26 7.71 0.80
N PHE A 181 7.64 6.86 -0.01
CA PHE A 181 7.30 7.20 -1.38
C PHE A 181 6.38 8.44 -1.42
N ASN A 182 6.63 9.34 -2.37
CA ASN A 182 5.88 10.57 -2.53
C ASN A 182 5.65 10.86 -4.03
N TRP A 183 4.56 11.53 -4.37
CA TRP A 183 4.33 12.02 -5.73
C TRP A 183 4.73 13.48 -5.84
N LEU A 184 5.49 13.85 -6.85
CA LEU A 184 5.85 15.24 -7.13
C LEU A 184 5.07 15.75 -8.35
N PRO A 185 4.62 17.02 -8.35
CA PRO A 185 4.05 17.63 -9.55
C PRO A 185 5.05 17.54 -10.71
N ASN A 186 4.56 17.25 -11.91
CA ASN A 186 5.41 17.26 -13.09
C ASN A 186 5.97 18.67 -13.36
N PRO A 187 7.31 18.87 -13.36
CA PRO A 187 7.91 20.18 -13.59
C PRO A 187 8.01 20.55 -15.08
N ASP A 188 7.94 19.58 -15.99
CA ASP A 188 8.12 19.78 -17.43
C ASP A 188 6.79 19.59 -18.17
N LEU A 189 6.03 20.68 -18.26
CA LEU A 189 4.70 20.69 -18.89
C LEU A 189 4.75 20.64 -20.42
N VAL A 190 5.92 20.79 -21.05
CA VAL A 190 6.08 20.75 -22.50
C VAL A 190 6.22 19.30 -22.96
N ASN A 191 7.11 18.54 -22.32
CA ASN A 191 7.36 17.17 -22.71
C ASN A 191 6.43 16.17 -22.03
N ASN A 192 5.89 16.48 -20.85
CA ASN A 192 5.02 15.57 -20.11
C ASN A 192 3.62 16.17 -20.05
N THR A 193 2.74 15.67 -20.92
CA THR A 193 1.39 16.18 -21.11
C THR A 193 0.36 15.07 -21.01
N ILE A 194 -0.85 15.46 -20.64
CA ILE A 194 -2.01 14.58 -20.58
C ILE A 194 -3.12 15.16 -21.45
N VAL A 195 -3.72 14.31 -22.25
CA VAL A 195 -4.95 14.59 -22.99
C VAL A 195 -6.04 13.69 -22.42
N ALA A 196 -7.05 14.33 -21.83
CA ALA A 196 -8.27 13.68 -21.37
C ALA A 196 -9.24 13.58 -22.56
N GLY A 197 -9.30 12.39 -23.18
CA GLY A 197 -10.24 12.10 -24.25
C GLY A 197 -11.65 11.81 -23.73
N THR A 198 -12.52 11.28 -24.59
CA THR A 198 -13.90 10.91 -24.19
C THR A 198 -13.95 9.68 -23.29
N GLN A 199 -13.04 8.72 -23.47
CA GLN A 199 -13.03 7.45 -22.74
C GLN A 199 -11.68 7.06 -22.15
N ALA A 200 -10.61 7.74 -22.55
CA ALA A 200 -9.25 7.35 -22.22
C ALA A 200 -8.38 8.55 -21.89
N TYR A 201 -7.36 8.30 -21.09
CA TYR A 201 -6.25 9.21 -20.90
C TYR A 201 -5.13 8.86 -21.88
N GLN A 202 -4.64 9.87 -22.59
CA GLN A 202 -3.42 9.80 -23.38
C GLN A 202 -2.33 10.60 -22.69
N VAL A 203 -1.26 9.94 -22.29
CA VAL A 203 -0.11 10.54 -21.63
C VAL A 203 1.05 10.55 -22.60
N TYR A 204 1.59 11.73 -22.92
CA TYR A 204 2.84 11.87 -23.65
C TYR A 204 3.93 12.22 -22.65
N THR A 205 5.02 11.46 -22.62
CA THR A 205 6.06 11.63 -21.59
C THR A 205 7.44 11.24 -22.07
N ASN A 206 8.46 11.98 -21.63
CA ASN A 206 9.88 11.60 -21.76
C ASN A 206 10.43 10.96 -20.47
N ARG A 207 9.55 10.65 -19.51
CA ARG A 207 9.91 10.00 -18.25
C ARG A 207 9.54 8.52 -18.31
N LEU A 208 10.37 7.71 -17.67
CA LEU A 208 10.07 6.31 -17.33
C LEU A 208 9.82 6.23 -15.81
N ARG A 209 9.70 5.02 -15.27
CA ARG A 209 9.43 4.72 -13.86
C ARG A 209 7.99 5.09 -13.49
N TRP A 210 7.77 5.54 -12.25
CA TRP A 210 6.45 5.84 -11.72
C TRP A 210 5.92 7.18 -12.21
N ILE A 211 4.77 7.14 -12.87
CA ILE A 211 4.01 8.29 -13.36
C ILE A 211 2.57 8.09 -12.90
N SER A 212 1.95 9.12 -12.34
CA SER A 212 0.55 9.07 -11.91
C SER A 212 -0.25 10.12 -12.66
N VAL A 213 -1.40 9.71 -13.17
CA VAL A 213 -2.45 10.65 -13.61
C VAL A 213 -3.32 10.90 -12.38
N ALA A 214 -3.24 12.09 -11.81
CA ALA A 214 -3.94 12.41 -10.58
C ALA A 214 -4.34 13.87 -10.49
N GLN A 215 -5.28 14.17 -9.61
CA GLN A 215 -5.62 15.52 -9.20
C GLN A 215 -5.35 15.70 -7.72
N LEU A 216 -4.96 16.92 -7.34
CA LEU A 216 -4.95 17.32 -5.94
C LEU A 216 -6.38 17.37 -5.44
N TYR A 217 -6.64 16.68 -4.33
CA TYR A 217 -7.88 16.82 -3.61
C TYR A 217 -7.80 18.10 -2.77
N ASP A 218 -8.46 19.14 -3.24
CA ASP A 218 -8.46 20.44 -2.57
C ASP A 218 -9.18 20.35 -1.21
N VAL A 219 -8.45 20.69 -0.17
CA VAL A 219 -8.89 20.72 1.23
C VAL A 219 -8.60 22.09 1.86
N THR A 220 -8.41 23.13 1.05
CA THR A 220 -8.15 24.50 1.51
C THR A 220 -9.23 25.00 2.48
N ASN A 221 -10.47 24.56 2.30
CA ASN A 221 -11.61 24.93 3.16
C ASN A 221 -12.11 23.78 4.05
N THR A 222 -11.33 22.70 4.21
CA THR A 222 -11.73 21.55 5.03
C THR A 222 -10.78 21.40 6.20
N SER A 223 -11.33 21.31 7.41
CA SER A 223 -10.55 20.94 8.59
C SER A 223 -9.83 19.61 8.36
N ARG A 224 -8.62 19.48 8.87
CA ARG A 224 -7.80 18.28 8.71
C ARG A 224 -7.50 17.62 10.04
N VAL A 225 -7.35 16.30 10.02
CA VAL A 225 -7.03 15.48 11.19
C VAL A 225 -6.00 14.41 10.84
N HIS A 226 -5.15 14.06 11.80
CA HIS A 226 -4.30 12.87 11.71
C HIS A 226 -5.06 11.68 12.29
N VAL A 227 -5.02 10.54 11.60
CA VAL A 227 -5.53 9.28 12.12
C VAL A 227 -4.36 8.50 12.70
N ALA A 228 -4.53 7.95 13.90
CA ALA A 228 -3.55 7.10 14.55
C ALA A 228 -4.17 5.73 14.84
N VAL A 229 -3.41 4.67 14.56
CA VAL A 229 -3.86 3.29 14.81
C VAL A 229 -3.71 2.98 16.30
N ASP A 230 -4.78 2.49 16.90
CA ASP A 230 -4.75 1.87 18.22
C ASP A 230 -4.75 0.35 18.06
N ILE A 231 -3.63 -0.27 18.44
CA ILE A 231 -3.30 -1.66 18.14
C ILE A 231 -2.42 -2.24 19.26
N ALA A 232 -2.43 -3.56 19.42
CA ALA A 232 -1.61 -4.23 20.42
C ALA A 232 -0.10 -3.92 20.21
N SER A 233 0.64 -3.79 21.31
CA SER A 233 2.00 -3.24 21.36
C SER A 233 3.06 -4.06 20.62
N TYR A 234 2.77 -5.32 20.28
CA TYR A 234 3.66 -6.21 19.54
C TYR A 234 3.52 -6.08 18.01
N PHE A 235 2.58 -5.28 17.51
CA PHE A 235 2.51 -4.85 16.12
C PHE A 235 3.28 -3.54 15.93
N THR A 236 4.59 -3.64 15.79
CA THR A 236 5.50 -2.47 15.68
C THR A 236 5.83 -2.17 14.21
N ASN A 237 6.55 -1.07 13.97
CA ASN A 237 7.00 -0.73 12.61
C ASN A 237 8.04 -1.69 12.00
N THR A 238 8.59 -2.64 12.76
CA THR A 238 9.52 -3.65 12.23
C THR A 238 8.80 -4.84 11.58
N ASN A 239 7.53 -5.05 11.93
CA ASN A 239 6.74 -6.20 11.47
C ASN A 239 5.43 -5.81 10.78
N THR A 240 4.99 -4.57 10.93
CA THR A 240 3.65 -4.11 10.52
C THR A 240 3.73 -2.90 9.59
N MET A 241 2.83 -2.88 8.60
CA MET A 241 2.53 -1.73 7.75
C MET A 241 1.06 -1.36 7.90
N ALA A 242 0.76 -0.06 7.86
CA ALA A 242 -0.59 0.47 8.05
C ALA A 242 -0.93 1.53 7.00
N PHE A 243 -2.20 1.57 6.59
CA PHE A 243 -2.70 2.48 5.57
C PHE A 243 -4.09 2.97 5.94
N THR A 244 -4.40 4.19 5.52
CA THR A 244 -5.76 4.70 5.47
C THR A 244 -6.25 4.65 4.03
N VAL A 245 -7.35 3.94 3.79
CA VAL A 245 -7.98 3.79 2.47
C VAL A 245 -9.25 4.62 2.44
N PHE A 246 -9.40 5.52 1.47
CA PHE A 246 -10.64 6.27 1.32
C PHE A 246 -11.72 5.41 0.66
N ASN A 247 -12.95 5.49 1.16
CA ASN A 247 -14.06 4.69 0.64
C ASN A 247 -14.73 5.38 -0.56
N ASP A 248 -14.78 6.71 -0.57
CA ASP A 248 -15.46 7.54 -1.58
C ASP A 248 -14.56 8.02 -2.73
N MET A 249 -13.25 7.79 -2.63
CA MET A 249 -12.29 8.20 -3.66
C MET A 249 -11.16 7.19 -3.81
N ARG A 250 -10.55 7.18 -5.00
CA ARG A 250 -9.42 6.31 -5.33
C ARG A 250 -8.12 6.89 -4.75
N SER A 251 -7.99 6.78 -3.43
CA SER A 251 -6.89 7.36 -2.66
C SER A 251 -6.52 6.47 -1.47
N VAL A 252 -5.21 6.31 -1.22
CA VAL A 252 -4.62 5.53 -0.13
C VAL A 252 -3.48 6.34 0.49
N VAL A 253 -3.48 6.44 1.82
CA VAL A 253 -2.45 7.15 2.57
C VAL A 253 -1.66 6.15 3.40
N ALA A 254 -0.35 6.12 3.22
CA ALA A 254 0.52 5.34 4.09
C ALA A 254 0.53 5.96 5.49
N MET A 255 0.49 5.10 6.52
CA MET A 255 0.65 5.50 7.91
C MET A 255 2.05 5.11 8.36
N HIS A 256 2.77 6.07 8.94
CA HIS A 256 4.17 5.87 9.34
C HIS A 256 4.28 5.70 10.85
N GLY A 257 5.25 4.90 11.26
CA GLY A 257 5.53 4.70 12.67
C GLY A 257 6.11 5.94 13.33
N ASP A 258 5.49 6.35 14.43
CA ASP A 258 6.00 7.41 15.30
C ASP A 258 6.65 6.78 16.54
N LEU A 259 7.94 7.06 16.74
CA LEU A 259 8.74 6.43 17.80
C LEU A 259 8.36 6.91 19.20
N ASN A 260 7.82 8.12 19.32
CA ASN A 260 7.46 8.72 20.60
C ASN A 260 6.16 8.13 21.14
N THR A 261 5.13 8.11 20.29
CA THR A 261 3.80 7.61 20.64
C THR A 261 3.65 6.10 20.42
N ARG A 262 4.59 5.47 19.70
CA ARG A 262 4.57 4.05 19.35
C ARG A 262 3.27 3.66 18.63
N LYS A 263 2.86 4.50 17.68
CA LYS A 263 1.65 4.34 16.86
C LYS A 263 1.98 4.58 15.39
N PHE A 264 1.18 3.97 14.51
CA PHE A 264 1.15 4.36 13.11
C PHE A 264 0.25 5.56 12.94
N ILE A 265 0.75 6.64 12.32
CA ILE A 265 0.04 7.90 12.15
C ILE A 265 0.01 8.25 10.66
N SER A 266 -1.16 8.67 10.16
CA SER A 266 -1.33 9.16 8.80
C SER A 266 -0.77 10.58 8.63
N GLY A 267 -0.62 11.04 7.39
CA GLY A 267 -0.61 12.48 7.09
C GLY A 267 -1.93 13.15 7.45
N LYS A 268 -2.06 14.45 7.15
CA LYS A 268 -3.28 15.23 7.39
C LYS A 268 -4.39 14.82 6.42
N LEU A 269 -5.51 14.33 6.95
CA LEU A 269 -6.66 13.89 6.17
C LEU A 269 -7.83 14.87 6.32
N PRO A 270 -8.65 15.10 5.28
CA PRO A 270 -9.88 15.88 5.41
C PRO A 270 -10.86 15.23 6.40
N VAL A 271 -11.49 16.06 7.23
CA VAL A 271 -12.59 15.67 8.13
C VAL A 271 -13.87 15.37 7.33
N GLY A 272 -14.72 14.49 7.85
CA GLY A 272 -16.00 14.10 7.26
C GLY A 272 -15.92 13.00 6.21
N LYS A 273 -14.79 12.29 6.09
CA LYS A 273 -14.57 11.24 5.08
C LYS A 273 -14.68 9.85 5.66
N GLN A 274 -15.37 8.98 4.93
CA GLN A 274 -15.41 7.54 5.22
C GLN A 274 -14.09 6.91 4.80
N ILE A 275 -13.39 6.33 5.77
CA ILE A 275 -12.11 5.67 5.58
C ILE A 275 -12.15 4.25 6.13
N THR A 276 -11.22 3.43 5.65
CA THR A 276 -10.88 2.13 6.22
C THR A 276 -9.41 2.13 6.58
N VAL A 277 -9.09 2.00 7.87
CA VAL A 277 -7.72 1.76 8.32
C VAL A 277 -7.41 0.29 8.12
N VAL A 278 -6.32 -0.02 7.41
CA VAL A 278 -5.86 -1.37 7.08
C VAL A 278 -4.49 -1.59 7.69
N VAL A 279 -4.31 -2.69 8.41
CA VAL A 279 -3.07 -3.09 9.07
C VAL A 279 -2.71 -4.50 8.60
N ILE A 280 -1.47 -4.65 8.12
CA ILE A 280 -0.92 -5.94 7.69
C ILE A 280 0.40 -6.16 8.42
N SER A 281 0.56 -7.34 9.01
CA SER A 281 1.76 -7.69 9.77
C SER A 281 2.30 -9.05 9.40
N LYS A 282 3.61 -9.23 9.56
CA LYS A 282 4.28 -10.53 9.50
C LYS A 282 5.05 -10.77 10.79
N GLN A 283 4.75 -11.85 11.49
CA GLN A 283 5.48 -12.27 12.69
C GLN A 283 5.85 -13.74 12.53
N GLY A 284 7.13 -14.07 12.66
CA GLY A 284 7.62 -15.41 12.32
C GLY A 284 7.18 -15.83 10.91
N ASN A 285 6.51 -16.98 10.82
CA ASN A 285 5.95 -17.49 9.56
C ASN A 285 4.51 -17.03 9.29
N ASP A 286 3.87 -16.39 10.26
CA ASP A 286 2.48 -16.00 10.20
C ASP A 286 2.26 -14.60 9.64
N TYR A 287 1.10 -14.41 9.03
CA TYR A 287 0.61 -13.12 8.59
C TYR A 287 -0.65 -12.75 9.36
N TYR A 288 -0.87 -11.45 9.53
CA TYR A 288 -2.01 -10.91 10.25
C TYR A 288 -2.62 -9.78 9.43
N LEU A 289 -3.95 -9.71 9.42
CA LEU A 289 -4.72 -8.66 8.77
C LEU A 289 -5.75 -8.11 9.76
N GLY A 290 -5.79 -6.79 9.88
CA GLY A 290 -6.85 -6.09 10.59
C GLY A 290 -7.32 -4.91 9.75
N TYR A 291 -8.62 -4.63 9.77
CA TYR A 291 -9.15 -3.42 9.17
C TYR A 291 -10.36 -2.91 9.94
N LYS A 292 -10.53 -1.58 9.96
CA LYS A 292 -11.64 -0.92 10.64
C LYS A 292 -12.09 0.30 9.86
N THR A 293 -13.40 0.41 9.63
CA THR A 293 -14.01 1.60 9.04
C THR A 293 -14.20 2.69 10.08
N ALA A 294 -13.97 3.94 9.71
CA ALA A 294 -14.21 5.12 10.53
C ALA A 294 -14.61 6.32 9.67
N THR A 295 -15.20 7.34 10.30
CA THR A 295 -15.38 8.67 9.71
C THR A 295 -14.32 9.59 10.28
N THR A 296 -13.59 10.32 9.44
CA THR A 296 -12.60 11.29 9.93
C THR A 296 -13.30 12.42 10.68
N ALA A 297 -12.88 12.70 11.90
CA ALA A 297 -13.49 13.71 12.77
C ALA A 297 -12.42 14.41 13.61
N LEU A 298 -12.61 15.70 13.89
CA LEU A 298 -11.76 16.38 14.86
C LEU A 298 -11.98 15.77 16.25
N SER A 299 -10.89 15.67 17.00
CA SER A 299 -10.97 15.30 18.42
C SER A 299 -11.62 16.46 19.17
N THR A 300 -12.77 16.21 19.80
CA THR A 300 -13.48 17.22 20.61
C THR A 300 -12.96 17.26 22.05
N THR A 301 -12.38 16.16 22.54
CA THR A 301 -11.76 16.01 23.86
C THR A 301 -10.75 14.85 23.79
N GLY A 302 -9.44 15.10 23.89
CA GLY A 302 -8.42 14.04 23.87
C GLY A 302 -7.20 14.34 22.98
N PRO A 303 -6.41 13.31 22.61
CA PRO A 303 -5.21 13.50 21.79
C PRO A 303 -5.55 14.17 20.45
N VAL A 304 -4.60 14.94 19.90
CA VAL A 304 -4.73 15.69 18.64
C VAL A 304 -5.08 14.78 17.45
N ASN A 305 -4.69 13.50 17.55
CA ASN A 305 -4.97 12.49 16.53
C ASN A 305 -6.26 11.74 16.85
N GLN A 306 -7.06 11.46 15.82
CA GLN A 306 -8.19 10.54 15.92
C GLN A 306 -7.67 9.10 16.04
N LEU A 307 -8.01 8.42 17.14
CA LEU A 307 -7.65 7.02 17.34
C LEU A 307 -8.64 6.09 16.63
N VAL A 308 -8.12 5.08 15.92
CA VAL A 308 -8.91 4.01 15.32
C VAL A 308 -8.37 2.67 15.81
N GLN A 309 -9.19 1.96 16.58
CA GLN A 309 -8.83 0.64 17.11
C GLN A 309 -8.93 -0.42 16.02
N VAL A 310 -7.82 -1.13 15.79
CA VAL A 310 -7.71 -2.23 14.82
C VAL A 310 -7.15 -3.45 15.54
N VAL A 311 -7.82 -4.60 15.34
CA VAL A 311 -7.41 -5.89 15.89
C VAL A 311 -7.01 -6.80 14.74
N PRO A 312 -5.71 -6.89 14.37
CA PRO A 312 -5.29 -7.85 13.36
C PRO A 312 -5.47 -9.29 13.85
N ILE A 313 -5.99 -10.11 12.96
CA ILE A 313 -6.19 -11.55 13.19
C ILE A 313 -5.33 -12.32 12.20
N LYS A 314 -4.88 -13.51 12.61
CA LYS A 314 -4.08 -14.39 11.77
C LYS A 314 -4.84 -14.69 10.47
N ARG A 315 -4.14 -14.54 9.34
CA ARG A 315 -4.62 -14.81 7.99
C ARG A 315 -3.49 -15.38 7.15
N SER A 316 -3.83 -16.20 6.19
CA SER A 316 -2.89 -16.65 5.17
C SER A 316 -2.58 -15.51 4.19
N LEU A 317 -1.41 -15.58 3.53
CA LEU A 317 -1.06 -14.62 2.49
C LEU A 317 -2.10 -14.57 1.35
N PRO A 318 -2.64 -15.70 0.84
CA PRO A 318 -3.71 -15.68 -0.15
C PRO A 318 -4.98 -14.93 0.30
N GLU A 319 -5.39 -15.06 1.56
CA GLU A 319 -6.54 -14.32 2.10
C GLU A 319 -6.28 -12.81 2.15
N ILE A 320 -5.05 -12.41 2.52
CA ILE A 320 -4.63 -11.01 2.49
C ILE A 320 -4.67 -10.46 1.07
N LEU A 321 -4.15 -11.21 0.09
CA LEU A 321 -4.17 -10.81 -1.32
C LEU A 321 -5.60 -10.73 -1.88
N ALA A 322 -6.48 -11.64 -1.46
CA ALA A 322 -7.90 -11.62 -1.83
C ALA A 322 -8.60 -10.37 -1.26
N TYR A 323 -8.35 -10.04 0.01
CA TYR A 323 -8.86 -8.81 0.62
C TYR A 323 -8.35 -7.56 -0.12
N LEU A 324 -7.05 -7.45 -0.36
CA LEU A 324 -6.49 -6.31 -1.09
C LEU A 324 -7.07 -6.21 -2.51
N SER A 325 -7.33 -7.33 -3.18
CA SER A 325 -7.94 -7.35 -4.51
C SER A 325 -9.39 -6.83 -4.54
N SER A 326 -10.06 -6.81 -3.37
CA SER A 326 -11.42 -6.28 -3.19
C SER A 326 -11.48 -4.77 -2.90
N LEU A 327 -10.32 -4.13 -2.64
CA LEU A 327 -10.22 -2.70 -2.33
C LEU A 327 -10.14 -1.79 -3.56
#